data_AF-A0A511W240-F1
#
_entry.id   AF-A0A511W240-F1
#
_cell.length_a   1.000
_cell.length_b   1.000
_cell.length_c   1.000
_cell.angle_alpha   90.00
_cell.angle_beta   90.00
_cell.angle_gamma   90.00
#
_symmetry.space_group_name_H-M   'P 1'
#
loop_
_entity.id
_entity.type
_entity.pdbx_description
1 polymer ?
#
loop_
_entity_poly.entity_id
_entity_poly.type
_entity_poly.pdbx_seq_one_letter_code
_entity_poly.pdbx_strand_id
1 'polypeptide(L)' 'MSRNQESPEERQERMKQEELRNNPVGNLSDSLNRASHGNTSDLASGLGWKGTGILIIVLVVAFFAYALFFN' A
#
# COMPACT_ATOMS: atom_id res chain seq x y z
N MET A 1 -6.09 -29.80 41.06
CA MET A 1 -6.37 -29.77 39.61
C MET A 1 -6.75 -28.35 39.24
N SER A 2 -6.23 -27.65 38.23
CA SER A 2 -5.15 -27.86 37.26
C SER A 2 -4.81 -26.44 36.82
N ARG A 3 -3.68 -25.88 37.23
CA ARG A 3 -3.35 -24.47 36.97
C ARG A 3 -2.03 -24.42 36.21
N ASN A 4 -2.09 -23.93 34.97
CA ASN A 4 -0.96 -23.33 34.24
C ASN A 4 0.16 -24.27 33.76
N GLN A 5 -0.19 -25.37 33.07
CA GLN A 5 0.75 -25.99 32.12
C GLN A 5 0.48 -25.44 30.72
N GLU A 6 0.62 -24.13 30.54
CA GLU A 6 0.74 -23.58 29.18
C GLU A 6 2.13 -23.93 28.69
N SER A 7 2.20 -24.52 27.49
CA SER A 7 3.46 -24.81 26.82
C SER A 7 4.29 -23.52 26.75
N PRO A 8 5.63 -23.57 26.90
CA PRO A 8 6.48 -22.40 26.69
C PRO A 8 6.25 -21.74 25.33
N GLU A 9 5.78 -22.49 24.33
CA GLU A 9 5.38 -21.99 23.01
C GLU A 9 4.09 -21.15 23.09
N GLU A 10 3.07 -21.63 23.81
CA GLU A 10 1.81 -20.89 23.99
C GLU A 10 2.03 -19.57 24.72
N ARG A 11 2.94 -19.54 25.71
CA ARG A 11 3.29 -18.30 26.41
C ARG A 11 3.95 -17.28 25.48
N GLN A 12 4.81 -17.75 24.57
CA GLN A 12 5.44 -16.88 23.58
C GLN A 12 4.43 -16.33 22.56
N GLU A 13 3.51 -17.17 22.10
CA GLU A 13 2.45 -16.73 21.17
C GLU A 13 1.51 -15.71 21.81
N ARG A 14 1.17 -15.89 23.09
CA ARG A 14 0.35 -14.94 23.85
C ARG A 14 1.04 -13.59 23.99
N MET A 15 2.32 -13.57 24.33
CA MET A 15 3.10 -12.32 24.41
C MET A 15 3.17 -11.61 23.05
N LYS A 16 3.35 -12.34 21.94
CA LYS A 16 3.27 -11.76 20.58
C LYS A 16 1.90 -11.17 20.26
N GLN A 17 0.82 -11.85 20.65
CA GLN A 17 -0.54 -11.34 20.45
C GLN A 17 -0.84 -10.12 21.33
N GLU A 18 -0.33 -10.11 22.56
CA GLU A 18 -0.46 -8.96 23.45
C GLU A 18 0.33 -7.75 22.95
N GLU A 19 1.52 -7.93 22.37
CA GLU A 19 2.24 -6.83 21.71
C GLU A 19 1.49 -6.29 20.48
N LEU A 20 0.96 -7.17 19.62
CA LEU A 20 0.15 -6.75 18.47
C LEU A 20 -1.11 -5.98 18.90
N ARG A 21 -1.76 -6.40 19.99
CA ARG A 21 -2.97 -5.76 20.53
C ARG A 21 -2.68 -4.47 21.27
N ASN A 22 -1.55 -4.38 21.97
CA ASN A 22 -1.15 -3.20 22.73
C ASN A 22 -0.48 -2.13 21.86
N ASN A 23 0.07 -2.49 20.70
CA ASN A 23 0.64 -1.55 19.75
C ASN A 23 0.05 -1.64 18.32
N PRO A 24 -1.28 -1.44 18.17
CA PRO A 24 -1.94 -1.50 16.86
C PRO A 24 -1.48 -0.36 15.93
N VAL A 25 -1.02 0.76 16.51
CA VAL A 25 -0.55 1.95 15.78
C VAL A 25 0.76 1.67 15.04
N GLY A 26 1.67 0.87 15.61
CA GLY A 26 2.93 0.50 14.95
C GLY A 26 2.70 -0.28 13.65
N ASN A 27 1.85 -1.31 13.69
CA ASN A 27 1.51 -2.12 12.52
C ASN A 27 0.70 -1.34 11.47
N LEU A 28 -0.18 -0.43 11.93
CA LEU A 28 -0.89 0.49 11.03
C LEU A 28 0.06 1.46 10.35
N SER A 29 1.05 2.01 11.06
CA SER A 29 2.04 2.91 10.46
C SER A 29 2.86 2.21 9.38
N ASP A 30 3.22 0.94 9.59
CA ASP A 30 4.02 0.15 8.65
C ASP A 30 3.17 -0.28 7.43
N SER A 31 1.90 -0.64 7.65
CA SER A 31 0.92 -0.91 6.59
C SER A 31 0.57 0.35 5.79
N LEU A 32 0.45 1.50 6.45
CA LEU A 32 0.21 2.79 5.80
C LEU A 32 1.45 3.27 5.04
N ASN A 33 2.66 3.09 5.58
CA ASN A 33 3.90 3.40 4.86
C ASN A 33 4.05 2.52 3.63
N ARG A 34 3.73 1.23 3.73
CA ARG A 34 3.72 0.32 2.58
C ARG A 34 2.66 0.69 1.54
N ALA A 35 1.46 1.11 1.97
CA ALA A 35 0.41 1.56 1.05
C ALA A 35 0.71 2.92 0.41
N SER A 36 1.31 3.85 1.16
CA SER A 36 1.64 5.20 0.70
C SER A 36 2.86 5.24 -0.22
N HIS A 37 3.86 4.40 0.02
CA HIS A 37 5.02 4.26 -0.86
C HIS A 37 4.78 3.32 -2.06
N GLY A 38 3.63 2.63 -2.09
CA GLY A 38 3.36 1.55 -3.03
C GLY A 38 2.53 1.88 -4.27
N ASN A 39 2.02 3.10 -4.50
CA ASN A 39 0.94 3.26 -5.51
C ASN A 39 0.99 4.47 -6.45
N THR A 40 2.10 5.20 -6.54
CA THR A 40 2.33 6.17 -7.64
C THR A 40 3.43 5.69 -8.57
N SER A 41 4.52 5.18 -7.99
CA SER A 41 5.58 4.50 -8.74
C SER A 41 5.09 3.19 -9.36
N ASP A 42 4.17 2.47 -8.72
CA ASP A 42 3.64 1.19 -9.24
C ASP A 42 2.57 1.38 -10.33
N LEU A 43 1.93 2.56 -10.41
CA LEU A 43 1.13 2.93 -11.58
C LEU A 43 2.04 3.24 -12.78
N ALA A 44 3.13 3.98 -12.57
CA ALA A 44 4.07 4.30 -13.65
C ALA A 44 4.98 3.12 -14.04
N SER A 45 5.31 2.24 -13.09
CA SER A 45 6.18 1.06 -13.25
C SER A 45 5.40 -0.20 -13.60
N GLY A 46 4.20 -0.38 -13.05
CA GLY A 46 3.33 -1.55 -13.30
C GLY A 46 2.58 -1.51 -14.64
N LEU A 47 2.28 -0.33 -15.17
CA LEU A 47 1.81 -0.16 -16.57
C LEU A 47 2.97 -0.10 -17.59
N GLY A 48 4.21 0.02 -17.09
CA GLY A 48 5.39 0.24 -17.88
C GLY A 48 5.48 1.66 -18.44
N TRP A 49 6.69 2.19 -18.50
CA TRP A 49 7.03 3.50 -19.08
C TRP A 49 6.42 3.74 -20.48
N LYS A 50 6.17 2.66 -21.24
CA LYS A 50 5.49 2.70 -22.53
C LYS A 50 3.99 3.05 -22.41
N GLY A 51 3.27 2.46 -21.46
CA GLY A 51 1.85 2.72 -21.24
C GLY A 51 1.62 4.15 -20.74
N THR A 52 2.41 4.57 -19.75
CA THR A 52 2.38 5.93 -19.21
C THR A 52 2.72 6.98 -20.28
N GLY A 53 3.72 6.70 -21.13
CA GLY A 53 4.08 7.59 -22.25
C GLY A 53 2.96 7.75 -23.28
N ILE A 54 2.29 6.66 -23.66
CA ILE A 54 1.16 6.71 -24.61
C ILE A 54 -0.01 7.50 -24.02
N LEU A 55 -0.31 7.29 -22.73
CA LEU A 55 -1.41 7.98 -22.05
C LEU A 55 -1.19 9.50 -22.00
N ILE A 56 0.04 9.93 -21.72
CA ILE A 56 0.42 11.35 -21.75
C ILE A 56 0.26 11.93 -23.17
N ILE A 57 0.73 11.23 -24.20
CA ILE A 57 0.60 11.69 -25.59
C ILE A 57 -0.87 11.88 -25.97
N VAL A 58 -1.74 10.93 -25.64
CA VAL A 58 -3.19 11.02 -25.92
C VAL A 58 -3.82 12.23 -25.23
N LEU A 59 -3.49 12.48 -23.96
CA LEU A 59 -3.99 13.63 -23.21
C LEU A 59 -3.55 14.97 -23.83
N VAL A 60 -2.29 15.04 -24.26
CA VAL A 60 -1.74 16.24 -24.91
C VAL A 60 -2.44 16.51 -26.24
N VAL A 61 -2.61 15.48 -27.08
CA VAL A 61 -3.32 15.62 -28.37
C VAL A 61 -4.78 16.03 -28.17
N ALA A 62 -5.48 15.41 -27.20
CA ALA A 62 -6.86 15.75 -26.88
C ALA A 62 -7.00 17.20 -26.39
N PHE A 63 -6.04 17.67 -25.57
CA PHE A 63 -6.00 19.06 -25.12
C PHE A 63 -5.85 20.03 -26.29
N PHE A 64 -4.91 19.78 -27.21
CA PHE A 64 -4.73 20.62 -28.39
C PHE A 64 -5.93 20.59 -29.33
N ALA A 65 -6.54 19.42 -29.54
CA ALA A 65 -7.77 19.33 -30.33
C ALA A 65 -8.89 20.17 -29.69
N TYR A 66 -9.13 20.02 -28.39
CA TYR A 66 -10.13 20.83 -27.69
C TYR A 66 -9.81 22.33 -27.79
N ALA A 67 -8.56 22.71 -27.56
CA ALA A 67 -8.10 24.09 -27.66
C ALA A 67 -8.14 24.65 -29.09
N LEU A 68 -8.21 23.84 -30.15
CA LEU A 68 -8.36 24.31 -31.52
C LEU A 68 -9.82 24.37 -31.98
N PHE A 69 -10.69 23.52 -31.43
CA PHE A 69 -12.11 23.46 -31.81
C PHE A 69 -13.02 24.30 -30.90
N PHE A 70 -12.62 24.57 -29.66
CA PHE A 70 -13.42 25.31 -28.66
C PHE A 70 -12.81 26.67 -28.26
N ASN A 71 -11.75 27.11 -28.93
CA ASN A 71 -11.19 28.46 -28.84
C ASN A 71 -11.31 29.17 -30.19
#